data_AF-W2HU81-F1
#
_entry.id   AF-W2HU81-F1
#
_cell.length_a   1.000
_cell.length_b   1.000
_cell.length_c   1.000
_cell.angle_alpha   90.00
_cell.angle_beta   90.00
_cell.angle_gamma   90.00
#
_symmetry.space_group_name_H-M   'P 1'
#
loop_
_entity.id
_entity.type
_entity.pdbx_description
1 polymer ?
#
loop_
_entity_poly.entity_id
_entity_poly.type
_entity_poly.pdbx_seq_one_letter_code
_entity_poly.pdbx_strand_id
1 'polypeptide(L)'
;MPRWSSMLLPTVALAALVPTQVRAAAADQMDFAACPVRHSPEYYCCEYSETTKVLYTKYNRPSGGDYESYYIDGWNEQRQVNFPYTMYHPTTQEFYYDDPSTICRVQAVANTETGLLTEELQCADTNSSLVAASQDSTVFWTYAANVRNNNATFPVGATCYSIMLRDGTVDTDLKDACISTSSTVEPRFTTFTETPLVIIYLLYLAFFIILGGWAVYKNFMQKSNKSVDEMNKKLIGTPQTPSRAVAGNAHGRHTSVRVSDTRMQIEAAEGILQTGFSTSYIGNFVFGCVIVASLALNVLLIIIICDYYGNFDPPLFDTSEDNALVFIIVWVITAIWFVVIVAMQDRIFNFFRLRVPLDKCKFVYMLKRDETEVLLADRSGVSDFVAKVESFFASKGKISGYRTTVPVVEVDGLRVVEFQHIRYVYEETEQRFVPGAVALGRTYDDMQQEASGLSDTEARHRINTVGSNSVDVEMPSLPVSMAQEFFTLFYIYQIMCYYVWYYFTYWNMGIVMTVV
;
A
#
# COMPACT_ATOMS: atom_id res chain seq x y z
N MET A 1 23.26 13.11 36.54
CA MET A 1 24.26 12.06 36.28
C MET A 1 23.65 10.71 36.66
N PRO A 2 23.89 9.63 35.89
CA PRO A 2 22.82 9.11 35.03
C PRO A 2 22.43 7.65 35.31
N ARG A 3 21.22 7.28 34.88
CA ARG A 3 20.92 5.95 34.33
C ARG A 3 19.89 6.11 33.21
N TRP A 4 20.41 6.43 32.04
CA TRP A 4 19.74 6.35 30.74
C TRP A 4 20.15 5.02 30.12
N SER A 5 19.25 4.04 30.07
CA SER A 5 19.38 2.85 29.24
C SER A 5 18.18 1.95 29.49
N SER A 6 17.10 2.11 28.71
CA SER A 6 16.11 1.05 28.37
C SER A 6 14.74 1.61 27.94
N MET A 7 14.65 2.49 26.93
CA MET A 7 13.36 2.80 26.29
C MET A 7 13.55 3.22 24.82
N LEU A 8 14.20 2.36 24.04
CA LEU A 8 14.22 2.42 22.58
C LEU A 8 14.24 0.98 22.07
N LEU A 9 13.08 0.33 22.06
CA LEU A 9 12.74 -0.92 21.34
C LEU A 9 11.34 -1.33 21.81
N PRO A 10 10.28 -0.88 21.10
CA PRO A 10 9.53 -1.88 20.32
C PRO A 10 9.01 -1.26 19.02
N THR A 11 9.91 -0.90 18.11
CA THR A 11 9.56 -0.62 16.69
C THR A 11 10.26 -1.58 15.73
N VAL A 12 11.00 -2.56 16.24
CA VAL A 12 11.62 -3.65 15.46
C VAL A 12 10.99 -5.02 15.80
N ALA A 13 10.10 -5.10 16.79
CA ALA A 13 9.58 -6.37 17.31
C ALA A 13 8.32 -6.91 16.61
N LEU A 14 7.90 -6.35 15.47
CA LEU A 14 6.85 -6.94 14.62
C LEU A 14 7.39 -7.55 13.32
N ALA A 15 8.69 -7.41 13.03
CA ALA A 15 9.38 -8.10 11.94
C ALA A 15 10.23 -9.30 12.41
N ALA A 16 10.19 -9.62 13.71
CA ALA A 16 10.92 -10.75 14.32
C ALA A 16 9.99 -11.76 15.00
N LEU A 17 8.72 -11.82 14.60
CA LEU A 17 8.03 -13.10 14.63
C LEU A 17 8.65 -13.93 13.51
N VAL A 18 9.83 -14.50 13.80
CA VAL A 18 10.18 -15.79 13.22
C VAL A 18 8.90 -16.61 13.41
N PRO A 19 8.22 -17.06 12.35
CA PRO A 19 7.22 -18.07 12.56
C PRO A 19 8.02 -19.15 13.28
N THR A 20 7.72 -19.40 14.55
CA THR A 20 8.05 -20.69 15.10
C THR A 20 7.35 -21.61 14.12
N GLN A 21 8.11 -22.11 13.14
CA GLN A 21 7.72 -23.25 12.36
C GLN A 21 7.55 -24.28 13.46
N VAL A 22 6.32 -24.40 13.94
CA VAL A 22 5.79 -25.68 14.33
C VAL A 22 5.92 -26.45 13.03
N ARG A 23 7.11 -27.01 12.79
CA ARG A 23 7.28 -28.18 11.95
C ARG A 23 6.51 -29.26 12.70
N ALA A 24 5.18 -29.16 12.66
CA ALA A 24 4.39 -30.36 12.53
C ALA A 24 5.08 -31.08 11.38
N ALA A 25 5.61 -32.28 11.64
CA ALA A 25 6.04 -33.14 10.56
C ALA A 25 4.92 -33.06 9.52
N ALA A 26 5.27 -32.72 8.27
CA ALA A 26 4.30 -32.69 7.19
C ALA A 26 3.55 -34.02 7.30
N ALA A 27 2.22 -33.96 7.49
CA ALA A 27 1.42 -35.17 7.61
C ALA A 27 1.80 -36.06 6.43
N ASP A 28 2.18 -37.31 6.72
CA ASP A 28 2.60 -38.21 5.66
C ASP A 28 1.41 -38.32 4.71
N GLN A 29 1.64 -38.26 3.41
CA GLN A 29 0.56 -38.46 2.43
C GLN A 29 -0.13 -39.81 2.68
N MET A 30 0.60 -40.78 3.23
CA MET A 30 0.11 -42.09 3.67
C MET A 30 -0.76 -42.04 4.93
N ASP A 31 -0.86 -40.92 5.65
CA ASP A 31 -1.76 -40.75 6.81
C ASP A 31 -3.22 -40.49 6.38
N PHE A 32 -3.44 -40.05 5.14
CA PHE A 32 -4.76 -39.76 4.61
C PHE A 32 -5.32 -40.95 3.83
N ALA A 33 -6.41 -41.55 4.32
CA ALA A 33 -7.04 -42.72 3.71
C ALA A 33 -7.52 -42.50 2.26
N ALA A 34 -7.83 -41.25 1.89
CA ALA A 34 -8.23 -40.86 0.54
C ALA A 34 -7.05 -40.46 -0.38
N CYS A 35 -5.80 -40.51 0.10
CA CYS A 35 -4.66 -40.11 -0.70
C CYS A 35 -4.45 -41.07 -1.89
N PRO A 36 -4.27 -40.56 -3.12
CA PRO A 36 -4.06 -41.41 -4.30
C PRO A 36 -2.86 -42.36 -4.18
N VAL A 37 -1.83 -41.98 -3.41
CA VAL A 37 -0.61 -42.77 -3.19
C VAL A 37 -0.90 -44.08 -2.43
N ARG A 38 -1.97 -44.12 -1.60
CA ARG A 38 -2.39 -45.34 -0.89
C ARG A 38 -3.04 -46.38 -1.81
N HIS A 39 -3.48 -45.99 -3.00
CA HIS A 39 -4.24 -46.84 -3.91
C HIS A 39 -3.35 -47.50 -4.97
N SER A 40 -2.11 -47.79 -4.61
CA SER A 40 -1.13 -48.50 -5.45
C SER A 40 -1.08 -47.98 -6.89
N PRO A 41 -0.73 -46.70 -7.11
CA PRO A 41 -0.62 -46.15 -8.46
C PRO A 41 0.46 -46.90 -9.25
N GLU A 42 0.19 -47.12 -10.54
CA GLU A 42 1.19 -47.63 -11.47
C GLU A 42 1.87 -46.46 -12.17
N TYR A 43 3.18 -46.51 -12.29
CA TYR A 43 3.96 -45.47 -12.94
C TYR A 43 4.55 -45.97 -14.26
N TYR A 44 4.52 -45.09 -15.27
CA TYR A 44 5.04 -45.34 -16.60
C TYR A 44 5.92 -44.17 -17.03
N CYS A 45 7.11 -44.47 -17.52
CA CYS A 45 7.96 -43.47 -18.13
C CYS A 45 7.74 -43.47 -19.64
N CYS A 46 7.35 -42.33 -20.20
CA CYS A 46 7.13 -42.16 -21.63
C CYS A 46 8.20 -41.24 -22.22
N GLU A 47 8.94 -41.77 -23.18
CA GLU A 47 9.98 -41.06 -23.92
C GLU A 47 9.42 -40.57 -25.26
N TYR A 48 9.50 -39.26 -25.48
CA TYR A 48 9.06 -38.60 -26.72
C TYR A 48 10.22 -38.29 -27.65
N SER A 49 11.39 -38.03 -27.08
CA SER A 49 12.68 -37.82 -27.75
C SER A 49 13.79 -38.26 -26.79
N GLU A 50 15.04 -38.36 -27.26
CA GLU A 50 16.20 -38.70 -26.40
C GLU A 50 16.37 -37.75 -25.19
N THR A 51 15.76 -36.56 -25.25
CA THR A 51 15.88 -35.51 -24.21
C THR A 51 14.59 -35.27 -23.42
N THR A 52 13.44 -35.73 -23.92
CA THR A 52 12.11 -35.44 -23.35
C THR A 52 11.47 -36.71 -22.83
N LYS A 53 11.40 -36.84 -21.50
CA LYS A 53 10.78 -37.95 -20.78
C LYS A 53 9.73 -37.43 -19.82
N VAL A 54 8.54 -38.04 -19.80
CA VAL A 54 7.45 -37.63 -18.94
C VAL A 54 6.94 -38.83 -18.15
N LEU A 55 6.81 -38.62 -16.84
CA LEU A 55 6.24 -39.59 -15.93
C LEU A 55 4.70 -39.54 -16.00
N TYR A 56 4.11 -40.64 -16.45
CA TYR A 56 2.67 -40.89 -16.38
C TYR A 56 2.35 -41.69 -15.13
N THR A 57 1.29 -41.27 -14.44
CA THR A 57 0.74 -41.99 -13.30
C THR A 57 -0.64 -42.50 -13.67
N LYS A 58 -0.84 -43.80 -13.49
CA LYS A 58 -2.10 -44.49 -13.65
C LYS A 58 -2.68 -44.77 -12.27
N TYR A 59 -3.93 -44.37 -12.08
CA TYR A 59 -4.73 -44.72 -10.92
C TYR A 59 -5.87 -45.62 -11.36
N ASN A 60 -6.12 -46.65 -10.56
CA ASN A 60 -7.33 -47.45 -10.69
C ASN A 60 -8.33 -46.94 -9.65
N ARG A 61 -9.63 -46.99 -9.99
CA ARG A 61 -10.69 -46.68 -9.04
C ARG A 61 -10.53 -47.57 -7.80
N PRO A 62 -10.36 -47.00 -6.61
CA PRO A 62 -10.25 -47.80 -5.39
C PRO A 62 -11.50 -48.67 -5.19
N SER A 63 -11.31 -49.89 -4.69
CA SER A 63 -12.40 -50.81 -4.35
C SER A 63 -12.18 -51.38 -2.95
N GLY A 64 -13.28 -51.54 -2.21
CA GLY A 64 -13.27 -51.97 -0.81
C GLY A 64 -12.87 -50.88 0.22
N GLY A 65 -13.19 -51.16 1.50
CA GLY A 65 -12.88 -50.31 2.66
C GLY A 65 -13.98 -49.28 3.00
N ASP A 66 -13.76 -48.52 4.08
CA ASP A 66 -14.76 -47.59 4.64
C ASP A 66 -15.11 -46.41 3.71
N TYR A 67 -14.30 -46.17 2.67
CA TYR A 67 -14.47 -45.06 1.73
C TYR A 67 -15.01 -45.46 0.35
N GLU A 68 -15.33 -46.75 0.13
CA GLU A 68 -15.79 -47.27 -1.16
C GLU A 68 -17.00 -46.52 -1.73
N SER A 69 -18.00 -46.22 -0.89
CA SER A 69 -19.18 -45.47 -1.30
C SER A 69 -18.83 -44.07 -1.81
N TYR A 70 -17.89 -43.38 -1.15
CA TYR A 70 -17.46 -42.04 -1.57
C TYR A 70 -16.72 -42.06 -2.91
N TYR A 71 -15.95 -43.12 -3.21
CA TYR A 71 -15.31 -43.27 -4.52
C TYR A 71 -16.33 -43.55 -5.62
N ILE A 72 -17.35 -44.37 -5.35
CA ILE A 72 -18.45 -44.63 -6.28
C ILE A 72 -19.22 -43.34 -6.56
N ASP A 73 -19.63 -42.62 -5.52
CA ASP A 73 -20.34 -41.35 -5.66
C ASP A 73 -19.51 -40.34 -6.46
N GLY A 74 -18.21 -40.21 -6.14
CA GLY A 74 -17.30 -39.34 -6.88
C GLY A 74 -17.06 -39.74 -8.34
N TRP A 75 -17.22 -41.01 -8.70
CA TRP A 75 -17.12 -41.48 -10.09
C TRP A 75 -18.40 -41.25 -10.90
N ASN A 76 -19.55 -41.21 -10.22
CA ASN A 76 -20.86 -40.95 -10.84
C ASN A 76 -21.12 -39.45 -11.05
N GLU A 77 -20.32 -38.59 -10.42
CA GLU A 77 -20.42 -37.14 -10.60
C GLU A 77 -19.96 -36.70 -11.99
N GLN A 78 -20.72 -35.78 -12.60
CA GLN A 78 -20.41 -35.22 -13.89
C GLN A 78 -19.05 -34.50 -13.89
N ARG A 79 -18.31 -34.61 -14.98
CA ARG A 79 -17.01 -33.98 -15.18
C ARG A 79 -17.00 -33.16 -16.46
N GLN A 80 -16.13 -32.17 -16.49
CA GLN A 80 -15.93 -31.30 -17.65
C GLN A 80 -14.45 -31.26 -18.01
N VAL A 81 -14.15 -31.27 -19.31
CA VAL A 81 -12.76 -31.17 -19.81
C VAL A 81 -12.53 -29.80 -20.40
N ASN A 82 -11.89 -28.92 -19.65
CA ASN A 82 -11.53 -27.57 -20.11
C ASN A 82 -10.50 -27.68 -21.27
N PHE A 83 -11.02 -27.71 -22.50
CA PHE A 83 -10.26 -27.74 -23.76
C PHE A 83 -11.05 -27.00 -24.86
N PRO A 84 -10.40 -26.18 -25.73
CA PRO A 84 -8.97 -25.87 -25.75
C PRO A 84 -8.54 -24.85 -24.67
N TYR A 85 -9.50 -24.24 -23.97
CA TYR A 85 -9.26 -23.25 -22.93
C TYR A 85 -8.75 -23.88 -21.64
N THR A 86 -7.88 -23.21 -20.91
CA THR A 86 -7.37 -23.67 -19.60
C THR A 86 -8.35 -23.38 -18.44
N MET A 87 -9.45 -22.69 -18.71
CA MET A 87 -10.49 -22.32 -17.75
C MET A 87 -11.87 -22.75 -18.25
N TYR A 88 -12.84 -22.79 -17.34
CA TYR A 88 -14.23 -23.14 -17.64
C TYR A 88 -14.83 -22.26 -18.74
N HIS A 89 -15.42 -22.92 -19.74
CA HIS A 89 -16.16 -22.28 -20.82
C HIS A 89 -17.56 -22.91 -20.95
N PRO A 90 -18.64 -22.17 -21.28
CA PRO A 90 -19.98 -22.74 -21.42
C PRO A 90 -20.12 -23.83 -22.48
N THR A 91 -19.17 -23.92 -23.41
CA THR A 91 -19.12 -24.94 -24.48
C THR A 91 -18.17 -26.10 -24.15
N THR A 92 -17.74 -26.22 -22.89
CA THR A 92 -16.85 -27.29 -22.45
C THR A 92 -17.60 -28.61 -22.48
N GLN A 93 -16.97 -29.65 -23.03
CA GLN A 93 -17.60 -30.96 -23.13
C GLN A 93 -17.72 -31.61 -21.75
N GLU A 94 -18.89 -32.16 -21.48
CA GLU A 94 -19.22 -32.86 -20.25
C GLU A 94 -19.15 -34.38 -20.46
N PHE A 95 -18.71 -35.12 -19.44
CA PHE A 95 -18.64 -36.57 -19.47
C PHE A 95 -18.87 -37.18 -18.09
N TYR A 96 -19.17 -38.47 -18.09
CA TYR A 96 -19.32 -39.27 -16.88
C TYR A 96 -18.28 -40.38 -16.88
N TYR A 97 -17.66 -40.66 -15.73
CA TYR A 97 -16.71 -41.76 -15.68
C TYR A 97 -17.44 -43.10 -15.68
N ASP A 98 -18.66 -43.22 -15.15
CA ASP A 98 -19.42 -44.49 -15.13
C ASP A 98 -20.04 -44.87 -16.48
N ASP A 99 -20.13 -43.94 -17.45
CA ASP A 99 -20.62 -44.19 -18.80
C ASP A 99 -19.50 -44.14 -19.86
N PRO A 100 -19.00 -45.30 -20.34
CA PRO A 100 -17.96 -45.37 -21.37
C PRO A 100 -18.33 -44.68 -22.69
N SER A 101 -19.62 -44.47 -22.97
CA SER A 101 -20.07 -43.84 -24.21
C SER A 101 -19.92 -42.31 -24.20
N THR A 102 -19.80 -41.70 -23.02
CA THR A 102 -19.66 -40.24 -22.86
C THR A 102 -18.23 -39.82 -22.55
N ILE A 103 -17.32 -40.76 -22.30
CA ILE A 103 -15.99 -40.46 -21.79
C ILE A 103 -15.19 -39.60 -22.78
N CYS A 104 -14.75 -38.44 -22.30
CA CYS A 104 -13.82 -37.55 -22.98
C CYS A 104 -12.48 -37.62 -22.28
N ARG A 105 -11.37 -37.56 -23.01
CA ARG A 105 -10.02 -37.45 -22.44
C ARG A 105 -9.14 -36.58 -23.33
N VAL A 106 -8.18 -35.90 -22.71
CA VAL A 106 -7.15 -35.15 -23.44
C VAL A 106 -6.08 -36.14 -23.88
N GLN A 107 -6.01 -36.39 -25.18
CA GLN A 107 -5.00 -37.24 -25.80
C GLN A 107 -3.73 -36.46 -26.09
N ALA A 108 -2.63 -36.93 -25.51
CA ALA A 108 -1.31 -36.45 -25.82
C ALA A 108 -0.76 -37.21 -27.02
N VAL A 109 -0.49 -36.51 -28.12
CA VAL A 109 0.16 -37.04 -29.31
C VAL A 109 1.60 -36.53 -29.32
N ALA A 110 2.54 -37.45 -29.20
CA ALA A 110 3.96 -37.14 -29.22
C ALA A 110 4.47 -37.16 -30.67
N ASN A 111 5.07 -36.06 -31.11
CA ASN A 111 5.80 -36.03 -32.37
C ASN A 111 7.26 -36.39 -32.08
N THR A 112 7.68 -37.58 -32.52
CA THR A 112 9.04 -38.11 -32.27
C THR A 112 10.14 -37.38 -33.03
N GLU A 113 9.80 -36.62 -34.08
CA GLU A 113 10.77 -35.84 -34.86
C GLU A 113 11.04 -34.46 -34.25
N THR A 114 10.02 -33.83 -33.65
CA THR A 114 10.13 -32.48 -33.06
C THR A 114 10.25 -32.49 -31.54
N GLY A 115 9.96 -33.61 -30.88
CA GLY A 115 9.90 -33.73 -29.42
C GLY A 115 8.76 -32.93 -28.78
N LEU A 116 7.85 -32.36 -29.59
CA LEU A 116 6.73 -31.56 -29.13
C LEU A 116 5.51 -32.44 -28.84
N LEU A 117 4.80 -32.10 -27.76
CA LEU A 117 3.54 -32.71 -27.37
C LEU A 117 2.39 -31.87 -27.92
N THR A 118 1.50 -32.47 -28.70
CA THR A 118 0.23 -31.85 -29.11
C THR A 118 -0.91 -32.51 -28.35
N GLU A 119 -1.78 -31.70 -27.75
CA GLU A 119 -2.96 -32.19 -27.04
C GLU A 119 -4.21 -32.08 -27.93
N GLU A 120 -4.98 -33.15 -28.01
CA GLU A 120 -6.27 -33.17 -28.69
C GLU A 120 -7.36 -33.72 -27.76
N LEU A 121 -8.56 -33.15 -27.79
CA LEU A 121 -9.69 -33.71 -27.06
C LEU A 121 -10.30 -34.88 -27.83
N GLN A 122 -10.30 -36.06 -27.23
CA GLN A 122 -10.90 -37.28 -27.80
C GLN A 122 -12.07 -37.71 -26.92
N CYS A 123 -13.26 -37.75 -27.51
CA CYS A 123 -14.48 -38.19 -26.83
C CYS A 123 -15.08 -39.41 -27.53
N ALA A 124 -15.59 -40.34 -26.73
CA ALA A 124 -16.20 -41.59 -27.20
C ALA A 124 -17.38 -41.36 -28.16
N ASP A 125 -18.17 -40.33 -27.91
CA ASP A 125 -19.39 -39.98 -28.64
C ASP A 125 -19.17 -39.29 -30.00
N THR A 126 -18.04 -38.61 -30.19
CA THR A 126 -17.85 -37.65 -31.29
C THR A 126 -16.68 -37.95 -32.21
N ASN A 127 -15.53 -38.43 -31.70
CA ASN A 127 -14.32 -38.54 -32.52
C ASN A 127 -13.29 -39.56 -31.97
N SER A 128 -13.70 -40.76 -31.57
CA SER A 128 -12.82 -41.64 -30.80
C SER A 128 -11.83 -42.46 -31.64
N SER A 129 -10.54 -42.13 -31.50
CA SER A 129 -9.40 -43.03 -31.72
C SER A 129 -8.74 -43.45 -30.38
N LEU A 130 -9.55 -43.49 -29.32
CA LEU A 130 -9.10 -43.79 -27.96
C LEU A 130 -8.53 -45.22 -27.89
N VAL A 131 -7.27 -45.33 -27.48
CA VAL A 131 -6.62 -46.62 -27.20
C VAL A 131 -7.46 -47.38 -26.17
N ALA A 132 -7.65 -48.69 -26.32
CA ALA A 132 -8.51 -49.51 -25.47
C ALA A 132 -8.23 -49.33 -23.95
N ALA A 133 -6.96 -49.15 -23.57
CA ALA A 133 -6.54 -48.89 -22.19
C ALA A 133 -6.96 -47.51 -21.62
N SER A 134 -7.47 -46.61 -22.47
CA SER A 134 -8.00 -45.28 -22.10
C SER A 134 -9.53 -45.21 -22.22
N GLN A 135 -10.20 -46.29 -22.63
CA GLN A 135 -11.66 -46.40 -22.64
C GLN A 135 -12.22 -46.95 -21.32
N ASP A 136 -11.35 -47.51 -20.48
CA ASP A 136 -11.75 -48.07 -19.19
C ASP A 136 -12.12 -46.94 -18.22
N SER A 137 -13.40 -46.90 -17.86
CA SER A 137 -14.01 -45.98 -16.90
C SER A 137 -13.37 -46.03 -15.52
N THR A 138 -12.76 -47.15 -15.15
CA THR A 138 -12.15 -47.36 -13.85
C THR A 138 -10.69 -46.93 -13.79
N VAL A 139 -10.09 -46.59 -14.93
CA VAL A 139 -8.67 -46.23 -15.04
C VAL A 139 -8.50 -44.76 -15.37
N PHE A 140 -7.65 -44.10 -14.63
CA PHE A 140 -7.42 -42.68 -14.70
C PHE A 140 -5.92 -42.40 -14.90
N TRP A 141 -5.57 -41.52 -15.84
CA TRP A 141 -4.18 -41.21 -16.19
C TRP A 141 -3.90 -39.73 -15.97
N THR A 142 -2.74 -39.40 -15.41
CA THR A 142 -2.27 -38.02 -15.25
C THR A 142 -0.76 -37.93 -15.42
N TYR A 143 -0.27 -36.74 -15.72
CA TYR A 143 1.16 -36.45 -15.87
C TYR A 143 1.43 -35.00 -15.45
N ALA A 144 2.66 -34.70 -15.00
CA ALA A 144 2.97 -33.43 -14.32
C ALA A 144 2.72 -32.17 -15.14
N ALA A 145 2.92 -32.23 -16.45
CA ALA A 145 2.70 -31.09 -17.35
C ALA A 145 1.21 -30.87 -17.71
N ASN A 146 0.30 -31.77 -17.31
CA ASN A 146 -1.13 -31.59 -17.53
C ASN A 146 -1.74 -30.69 -16.46
N VAL A 147 -1.84 -29.40 -16.77
CA VAL A 147 -2.49 -28.40 -15.90
C VAL A 147 -4.03 -28.50 -15.88
N ARG A 148 -4.62 -29.30 -16.77
CA ARG A 148 -6.09 -29.32 -17.05
C ARG A 148 -6.84 -30.36 -16.23
N ASN A 149 -6.44 -30.50 -14.97
CA ASN A 149 -7.10 -31.32 -13.97
C ASN A 149 -7.41 -32.74 -14.48
N ASN A 150 -6.34 -33.51 -14.56
CA ASN A 150 -6.38 -34.94 -14.31
C ASN A 150 -6.89 -35.81 -15.48
N ASN A 151 -7.62 -35.32 -16.48
CA ASN A 151 -8.22 -36.21 -17.49
C ASN A 151 -7.35 -36.54 -18.72
N ALA A 152 -6.17 -37.15 -18.53
CA ALA A 152 -5.27 -37.51 -19.63
C ALA A 152 -5.58 -38.90 -20.22
N THR A 153 -5.14 -39.15 -21.45
CA THR A 153 -4.94 -40.52 -21.98
C THR A 153 -3.49 -40.94 -21.90
N PHE A 154 -3.25 -42.23 -22.12
CA PHE A 154 -1.92 -42.72 -22.46
C PHE A 154 -1.44 -42.09 -23.78
N PRO A 155 -0.17 -41.64 -23.88
CA PRO A 155 0.30 -40.91 -25.05
C PRO A 155 0.44 -41.82 -26.28
N VAL A 156 0.12 -41.29 -27.46
CA VAL A 156 0.28 -41.99 -28.75
C VAL A 156 1.54 -41.49 -29.46
N GLY A 157 2.32 -42.41 -30.02
CA GLY A 157 3.59 -42.12 -30.71
C GLY A 157 4.81 -42.12 -29.79
N ALA A 158 4.63 -42.22 -28.47
CA ALA A 158 5.71 -42.29 -27.48
C ALA A 158 6.19 -43.72 -27.21
N THR A 159 7.47 -43.89 -26.89
CA THR A 159 8.00 -45.16 -26.35
C THR A 159 7.87 -45.16 -24.83
N CYS A 160 6.90 -45.90 -24.31
CA CYS A 160 6.63 -45.97 -22.88
C CYS A 160 7.02 -47.32 -22.27
N TYR A 161 7.58 -47.30 -21.07
CA TYR A 161 7.89 -48.49 -20.27
C TYR A 161 7.41 -48.33 -18.83
N SER A 162 7.05 -49.45 -18.20
CA SER A 162 6.66 -49.46 -16.78
C SER A 162 7.90 -49.34 -15.91
N ILE A 163 7.81 -48.53 -14.84
CA ILE A 163 8.84 -48.42 -13.80
C ILE A 163 8.47 -49.20 -12.53
N MET A 164 7.47 -50.09 -12.65
CA MET A 164 7.06 -50.97 -11.56
C MET A 164 7.98 -52.20 -11.51
N LEU A 165 8.48 -52.51 -10.31
CA LEU A 165 9.21 -53.73 -10.00
C LEU A 165 8.26 -54.92 -9.98
N ARG A 166 8.80 -56.14 -10.09
CA ARG A 166 8.02 -57.39 -10.08
C ARG A 166 7.26 -57.63 -8.77
N ASP A 167 7.66 -56.97 -7.69
CA ASP A 167 7.02 -57.00 -6.37
C ASP A 167 5.93 -55.93 -6.20
N GLY A 168 5.67 -55.11 -7.24
CA GLY A 168 4.69 -54.03 -7.22
C GLY A 168 5.19 -52.73 -6.59
N THR A 169 6.46 -52.65 -6.18
CA THR A 169 7.09 -51.41 -5.73
C THR A 169 7.61 -50.59 -6.91
N VAL A 170 7.94 -49.32 -6.69
CA VAL A 170 8.42 -48.41 -7.75
C VAL A 170 9.94 -48.43 -7.76
N ASP A 171 10.53 -48.60 -8.94
CA ASP A 171 11.96 -48.41 -9.13
C ASP A 171 12.28 -46.90 -9.03
N THR A 172 12.85 -46.49 -7.89
CA THR A 172 13.16 -45.09 -7.59
C THR A 172 14.22 -44.53 -8.54
N ASP A 173 15.19 -45.34 -8.94
CA ASP A 173 16.28 -44.91 -9.82
C ASP A 173 15.75 -44.64 -11.23
N LEU A 174 14.87 -45.51 -11.73
CA LEU A 174 14.19 -45.30 -13.03
C LEU A 174 13.18 -44.15 -12.98
N LYS A 175 12.53 -43.93 -11.83
CA LYS A 175 11.62 -42.79 -11.63
C LYS A 175 12.38 -41.47 -11.67
N ASP A 176 13.49 -41.38 -10.96
CA ASP A 176 14.34 -40.18 -10.90
C ASP A 176 15.02 -39.91 -12.25
N ALA A 177 15.34 -40.96 -13.02
CA ALA A 177 15.82 -40.84 -14.39
C ALA A 177 14.73 -40.43 -15.41
N CYS A 178 13.44 -40.52 -15.03
CA CYS A 178 12.29 -40.20 -15.89
C CYS A 178 11.88 -38.72 -15.77
N ILE A 179 12.84 -37.83 -15.97
CA ILE A 179 12.61 -36.38 -15.96
C ILE A 179 13.03 -35.84 -17.33
N SER A 180 12.20 -35.01 -17.93
CA SER A 180 12.57 -34.29 -19.14
C SER A 180 13.76 -33.41 -18.82
N THR A 181 14.78 -33.43 -19.69
CA THR A 181 15.83 -32.42 -19.68
C THR A 181 15.18 -31.14 -20.20
N SER A 182 14.27 -30.53 -19.43
CA SER A 182 13.83 -29.18 -19.77
C SER A 182 15.09 -28.34 -19.74
N SER A 183 15.30 -27.52 -20.77
CA SER A 183 16.22 -26.42 -20.66
C SER A 183 15.73 -25.59 -19.48
N THR A 184 16.29 -25.82 -18.29
CA THR A 184 16.15 -24.91 -17.16
C THR A 184 16.74 -23.61 -17.65
N VAL A 185 15.89 -22.73 -18.15
CA VAL A 185 16.29 -21.37 -18.48
C VAL A 185 16.68 -20.78 -17.14
N GLU A 186 17.98 -20.69 -16.89
CA GLU A 186 18.47 -20.13 -15.63
C GLU A 186 17.92 -18.71 -15.51
N PRO A 187 17.19 -18.40 -14.42
CA PRO A 187 16.68 -17.05 -14.22
C PRO A 187 17.86 -16.10 -14.05
N ARG A 188 17.69 -14.83 -14.45
CA ARG A 188 18.76 -13.84 -14.43
C ARG A 188 19.30 -13.57 -13.02
N PHE A 189 18.45 -13.73 -12.01
CA PHE A 189 18.80 -13.56 -10.60
C PHE A 189 18.54 -14.85 -9.84
N THR A 190 19.59 -15.42 -9.26
CA THR A 190 19.54 -16.68 -8.48
C THR A 190 20.13 -16.51 -7.09
N THR A 191 21.06 -15.56 -6.92
CA THR A 191 21.79 -15.34 -5.66
C THR A 191 21.30 -14.12 -4.90
N PHE A 192 20.47 -13.27 -5.53
CA PHE A 192 20.03 -11.96 -5.02
C PHE A 192 21.20 -11.01 -4.67
N THR A 193 22.40 -11.31 -5.15
CA THR A 193 23.63 -10.52 -4.97
C THR A 193 24.17 -9.96 -6.28
N GLU A 194 23.41 -10.15 -7.36
CA GLU A 194 23.77 -9.67 -8.69
C GLU A 194 23.80 -8.14 -8.71
N THR A 195 24.73 -7.60 -9.50
CA THR A 195 25.00 -6.16 -9.60
C THR A 195 23.75 -5.29 -9.73
N PRO A 196 22.74 -5.62 -10.57
CA PRO A 196 21.53 -4.80 -10.70
C PRO A 196 20.70 -4.71 -9.41
N LEU A 197 20.53 -5.82 -8.68
CA LEU A 197 19.78 -5.86 -7.42
C LEU A 197 20.55 -5.14 -6.31
N VAL A 198 21.87 -5.34 -6.23
CA VAL A 198 22.73 -4.63 -5.28
C VAL A 198 22.67 -3.12 -5.49
N ILE A 199 22.64 -2.65 -6.74
CA ILE A 199 22.45 -1.22 -7.04
C ILE A 199 21.12 -0.72 -6.48
N ILE A 200 20.02 -1.47 -6.67
CA ILE A 200 18.71 -1.09 -6.13
C ILE A 200 18.76 -1.02 -4.59
N TYR A 201 19.34 -2.01 -3.93
CA TYR A 201 19.49 -2.02 -2.47
C TYR A 201 20.31 -0.83 -1.96
N LEU A 202 21.43 -0.53 -2.63
CA LEU A 202 22.28 0.61 -2.29
C LEU A 202 21.57 1.95 -2.54
N LEU A 203 20.75 2.07 -3.57
CA LEU A 203 19.95 3.27 -3.83
C LEU A 203 18.92 3.51 -2.72
N TYR A 204 18.18 2.47 -2.30
CA TYR A 204 17.25 2.60 -1.18
C TYR A 204 17.96 2.83 0.15
N LEU A 205 19.11 2.19 0.39
CA LEU A 205 19.94 2.44 1.57
C LEU A 205 20.42 3.90 1.60
N ALA A 206 20.93 4.42 0.47
CA ALA A 206 21.34 5.81 0.33
C ALA A 206 20.17 6.77 0.58
N PHE A 207 18.98 6.45 0.08
CA PHE A 207 17.77 7.22 0.36
C PHE A 207 17.45 7.29 1.87
N PHE A 208 17.47 6.16 2.58
CA PHE A 208 17.24 6.15 4.03
C PHE A 208 18.34 6.88 4.82
N ILE A 209 19.59 6.82 4.35
CA ILE A 209 20.70 7.60 4.93
C ILE A 209 20.45 9.10 4.74
N ILE A 210 20.02 9.54 3.56
CA ILE A 210 19.68 10.95 3.28
C ILE A 210 18.51 11.40 4.16
N LEU A 211 17.47 10.58 4.31
CA LEU A 211 16.31 10.87 5.14
C LEU A 211 16.68 10.97 6.63
N GLY A 212 17.49 10.03 7.13
CA GLY A 212 18.03 10.03 8.48
C GLY A 212 18.96 11.22 8.73
N GLY A 213 19.83 11.52 7.77
CA GLY A 213 20.71 12.69 7.78
C GLY A 213 19.93 14.00 7.86
N TRP A 214 18.83 14.13 7.10
CA TRP A 214 17.92 15.27 7.21
C TRP A 214 17.28 15.36 8.59
N ALA A 215 16.79 14.26 9.16
CA ALA A 215 16.20 14.26 10.50
C ALA A 215 17.21 14.71 11.57
N VAL A 216 18.45 14.24 11.48
CA VAL A 216 19.55 14.65 12.39
C VAL A 216 19.92 16.12 12.18
N TYR A 217 20.11 16.55 10.93
CA TYR A 217 20.43 17.93 10.58
C TYR A 217 19.34 18.90 11.06
N LYS A 218 18.08 18.56 10.83
CA LYS A 218 16.93 19.33 11.31
C LYS A 218 16.94 19.45 12.82
N ASN A 219 17.13 18.34 13.54
CA ASN A 219 17.19 18.34 15.00
C ASN A 219 18.36 19.18 15.53
N PHE A 220 19.52 19.10 14.89
CA PHE A 220 20.70 19.90 15.25
C PHE A 220 20.45 21.40 15.05
N MET A 221 19.95 21.81 13.87
CA MET A 221 19.65 23.21 13.56
C MET A 221 18.57 23.77 14.48
N GLN A 222 17.53 22.98 14.79
CA GLN A 222 16.47 23.40 15.70
C GLN A 222 16.94 23.56 17.15
N LYS A 223 17.83 22.68 17.64
CA LYS A 223 18.43 22.81 18.97
C LYS A 223 19.39 23.99 19.06
N SER A 224 20.20 24.21 18.02
CA SER A 224 21.15 25.33 17.95
C SER A 224 20.42 26.67 17.98
N ASN A 225 19.24 26.75 17.34
CA ASN A 225 18.53 28.01 17.22
C ASN A 225 17.92 28.53 18.54
N LYS A 226 17.81 27.74 19.63
CA LYS A 226 17.32 28.09 21.00
C LYS A 226 16.00 28.89 21.15
N SER A 227 15.52 29.59 20.12
CA SER A 227 14.31 30.42 20.03
C SER A 227 13.05 29.60 19.75
N VAL A 228 13.20 28.28 19.61
CA VAL A 228 12.14 27.36 19.18
C VAL A 228 11.39 26.76 20.39
N ASP A 229 11.95 26.85 21.59
CA ASP A 229 11.31 26.42 22.85
C ASP A 229 10.40 27.50 23.47
N GLU A 230 10.05 28.56 22.72
CA GLU A 230 9.03 29.52 23.15
C GLU A 230 7.62 28.92 23.23
N MET A 231 7.40 27.73 22.64
CA MET A 231 6.14 27.00 22.66
C MET A 231 5.67 26.64 24.08
N ASN A 232 6.59 26.48 25.04
CA ASN A 232 6.27 26.24 26.45
C ASN A 232 6.35 27.50 27.32
N LYS A 233 6.89 28.61 26.80
CA LYS A 233 7.17 29.82 27.59
C LYS A 233 6.11 30.91 27.47
N LYS A 234 5.13 30.77 26.56
CA LYS A 234 4.05 31.74 26.33
C LYS A 234 2.65 31.24 26.70
N LEU A 235 2.54 30.31 27.66
CA LEU A 235 1.32 30.19 28.45
C LEU A 235 1.46 31.15 29.63
N ILE A 236 0.52 32.09 29.75
CA ILE A 236 0.29 33.07 30.83
C ILE A 236 0.76 34.51 30.51
N GLY A 237 -0.23 35.42 30.59
CA GLY A 237 -0.05 36.85 30.80
C GLY A 237 -0.79 37.71 29.77
N THR A 238 -2.04 38.04 30.10
CA THR A 238 -2.86 39.14 29.54
C THR A 238 -2.03 40.21 28.80
N PRO A 239 -2.33 40.59 27.55
CA PRO A 239 -1.61 41.67 26.89
C PRO A 239 -1.83 42.97 27.68
N GLN A 240 -0.76 43.55 28.24
CA GLN A 240 -0.82 44.76 29.04
C GLN A 240 -0.86 46.05 28.20
N THR A 241 -0.76 45.95 26.87
CA THR A 241 -0.72 47.12 25.97
C THR A 241 -1.42 46.84 24.66
N PRO A 242 -2.27 47.76 24.15
CA PRO A 242 -2.84 47.64 22.81
C PRO A 242 -1.73 47.61 21.77
N SER A 243 -1.87 46.72 20.77
CA SER A 243 -0.83 46.44 19.78
C SER A 243 -0.43 47.67 18.96
N ARG A 244 0.79 47.70 18.43
CA ARG A 244 1.28 48.77 17.56
C ARG A 244 0.60 48.73 16.19
N ALA A 245 0.16 47.54 15.74
CA ALA A 245 -0.74 47.38 14.58
C ALA A 245 -2.14 48.02 14.81
N VAL A 246 -2.53 48.21 16.06
CA VAL A 246 -3.75 48.92 16.48
C VAL A 246 -3.55 50.42 16.65
N ALA A 247 -2.33 50.86 17.00
CA ALA A 247 -2.00 52.24 17.33
C ALA A 247 -1.16 52.97 16.25
N GLY A 248 -0.91 52.32 15.12
CA GLY A 248 0.19 52.65 14.21
C GLY A 248 -0.07 53.71 13.14
N ASN A 249 -1.23 54.34 13.08
CA ASN A 249 -1.44 55.43 12.14
C ASN A 249 -1.27 56.78 12.84
N ALA A 250 -0.12 57.43 12.65
CA ALA A 250 0.11 58.82 13.09
C ALA A 250 -0.90 59.82 12.47
N HIS A 251 -1.67 59.37 11.46
CA HIS A 251 -2.69 60.15 10.75
C HIS A 251 -4.14 59.70 11.03
N GLY A 252 -4.35 58.68 11.89
CA GLY A 252 -5.70 58.22 12.25
C GLY A 252 -6.34 59.11 13.31
N ARG A 253 -7.63 59.44 13.17
CA ARG A 253 -8.38 60.27 14.15
C ARG A 253 -8.55 59.62 15.52
N HIS A 254 -8.41 58.29 15.60
CA HIS A 254 -8.59 57.53 16.84
C HIS A 254 -7.36 56.68 17.16
N THR A 255 -6.87 56.80 18.39
CA THR A 255 -5.66 56.11 18.89
C THR A 255 -5.97 54.92 19.81
N SER A 256 -7.24 54.65 20.12
CA SER A 256 -7.62 53.63 21.11
C SER A 256 -8.79 52.74 20.66
N VAL A 257 -8.53 51.44 20.52
CA VAL A 257 -9.54 50.40 20.22
C VAL A 257 -10.47 50.17 21.40
N ARG A 258 -11.75 49.84 21.17
CA ARG A 258 -12.72 49.62 22.24
C ARG A 258 -12.29 48.45 23.13
N VAL A 259 -12.64 48.53 24.42
CA VAL A 259 -12.35 47.46 25.38
C VAL A 259 -13.06 46.15 25.01
N SER A 260 -14.24 46.24 24.39
CA SER A 260 -14.95 45.09 23.82
C SER A 260 -14.16 44.40 22.71
N ASP A 261 -13.60 45.21 21.80
CA ASP A 261 -12.94 44.71 20.60
C ASP A 261 -11.58 44.11 20.97
N THR A 262 -10.83 44.78 21.85
CA THR A 262 -9.60 44.21 22.44
C THR A 262 -9.88 42.92 23.21
N ARG A 263 -10.99 42.81 23.95
CA ARG A 263 -11.38 41.55 24.62
C ARG A 263 -11.69 40.43 23.62
N MET A 264 -12.44 40.72 22.55
CA MET A 264 -12.74 39.75 21.50
C MET A 264 -11.47 39.27 20.79
N GLN A 265 -10.49 40.16 20.61
CA GLN A 265 -9.18 39.80 20.05
C GLN A 265 -8.33 38.96 20.98
N ILE A 266 -8.36 39.25 22.28
CA ILE A 266 -7.68 38.44 23.30
C ILE A 266 -8.26 37.05 23.27
N GLU A 267 -9.58 36.91 23.29
CA GLU A 267 -10.28 35.63 23.23
C GLU A 267 -9.99 34.86 21.92
N ALA A 268 -9.94 35.57 20.78
CA ALA A 268 -9.58 34.97 19.50
C ALA A 268 -8.10 34.54 19.43
N ALA A 269 -7.19 35.25 20.11
CA ALA A 269 -5.78 34.92 20.17
C ALA A 269 -5.43 33.90 21.27
N GLU A 270 -6.28 33.77 22.29
CA GLU A 270 -6.11 32.88 23.42
C GLU A 270 -6.27 31.42 22.94
N GLY A 271 -5.28 30.59 23.27
CA GLY A 271 -5.29 29.17 22.90
C GLY A 271 -4.76 28.83 21.49
N ILE A 272 -4.32 29.81 20.68
CA ILE A 272 -3.68 29.54 19.38
C ILE A 272 -2.16 29.35 19.54
N LEU A 273 -1.68 28.17 19.21
CA LEU A 273 -0.25 27.86 19.12
C LEU A 273 0.29 28.22 17.74
N GLN A 274 1.34 29.02 17.70
CA GLN A 274 1.97 29.48 16.45
C GLN A 274 3.39 28.93 16.34
N THR A 275 3.80 28.45 15.17
CA THR A 275 5.16 28.00 14.90
C THR A 275 5.62 28.47 13.53
N GLY A 276 6.71 29.24 13.49
CA GLY A 276 7.30 29.74 12.25
C GLY A 276 8.11 28.67 11.52
N PHE A 277 7.91 28.59 10.21
CA PHE A 277 8.63 27.73 9.29
C PHE A 277 9.23 28.53 8.13
N SER A 278 10.37 28.06 7.64
CA SER A 278 10.99 28.55 6.41
C SER A 278 11.40 27.38 5.52
N THR A 279 11.42 27.63 4.21
CA THR A 279 11.86 26.64 3.22
C THR A 279 13.37 26.43 3.31
N SER A 280 13.78 25.19 3.17
CA SER A 280 15.19 24.79 3.10
C SER A 280 15.42 24.07 1.78
N TYR A 281 16.48 24.44 1.06
CA TYR A 281 16.86 23.76 -0.17
C TYR A 281 17.12 22.26 0.06
N ILE A 282 17.80 21.92 1.17
CA ILE A 282 18.08 20.54 1.56
C ILE A 282 16.76 19.80 1.86
N GLY A 283 15.85 20.42 2.61
CA GLY A 283 14.56 19.82 2.93
C GLY A 283 13.71 19.54 1.69
N ASN A 284 13.66 20.48 0.75
CA ASN A 284 12.97 20.30 -0.53
C ASN A 284 13.62 19.20 -1.39
N PHE A 285 14.95 19.10 -1.39
CA PHE A 285 15.65 18.02 -2.08
C PHE A 285 15.27 16.65 -1.52
N VAL A 286 15.32 16.48 -0.18
CA VAL A 286 14.95 15.20 0.46
C VAL A 286 13.47 14.89 0.23
N PHE A 287 12.58 15.88 0.25
CA PHE A 287 11.18 15.69 -0.11
C PHE A 287 11.02 15.17 -1.55
N GLY A 288 11.77 15.74 -2.50
CA GLY A 288 11.83 15.22 -3.88
C GLY A 288 12.29 13.77 -3.94
N CYS A 289 13.32 13.40 -3.16
CA CYS A 289 13.75 12.01 -3.04
C CYS A 289 12.65 11.08 -2.51
N VAL A 290 11.82 11.53 -1.53
CA VAL A 290 10.68 10.74 -1.02
C VAL A 290 9.65 10.47 -2.12
N ILE A 291 9.37 11.45 -2.96
CA ILE A 291 8.44 11.29 -4.10
C ILE A 291 9.01 10.27 -5.09
N VAL A 292 10.27 10.43 -5.49
CA VAL A 292 10.94 9.53 -6.44
C VAL A 292 11.01 8.11 -5.90
N ALA A 293 11.36 7.92 -4.62
CA ALA A 293 11.39 6.60 -3.99
C ALA A 293 10.00 5.94 -3.95
N SER A 294 8.95 6.70 -3.65
CA SER A 294 7.56 6.20 -3.66
C SER A 294 7.12 5.74 -5.05
N LEU A 295 7.48 6.48 -6.10
CA LEU A 295 7.20 6.08 -7.49
C LEU A 295 8.01 4.85 -7.90
N ALA A 296 9.29 4.79 -7.52
CA ALA A 296 10.16 3.67 -7.82
C ALA A 296 9.67 2.33 -7.23
N LEU A 297 9.07 2.34 -6.04
CA LEU A 297 8.45 1.15 -5.44
C LEU A 297 7.29 0.60 -6.29
N ASN A 298 6.45 1.47 -6.84
CA ASN A 298 5.36 1.06 -7.75
C ASN A 298 5.91 0.50 -9.07
N VAL A 299 6.93 1.15 -9.64
CA VAL A 299 7.60 0.64 -10.86
C VAL A 299 8.20 -0.74 -10.60
N LEU A 300 8.81 -0.96 -9.43
CA LEU A 300 9.40 -2.25 -9.08
C LEU A 300 8.32 -3.35 -8.95
N LEU A 301 7.17 -3.05 -8.35
CA LEU A 301 6.02 -3.97 -8.33
C LEU A 301 5.54 -4.32 -9.74
N ILE A 302 5.42 -3.32 -10.63
CA ILE A 302 5.00 -3.54 -12.02
C ILE A 302 6.00 -4.43 -12.75
N ILE A 303 7.31 -4.23 -12.56
CA ILE A 303 8.35 -5.06 -13.19
C ILE A 303 8.23 -6.52 -12.73
N ILE A 304 8.02 -6.78 -11.44
CA ILE A 304 7.86 -8.15 -10.92
C ILE A 304 6.59 -8.80 -11.49
N ILE A 305 5.49 -8.05 -11.58
CA ILE A 305 4.26 -8.54 -12.20
C ILE A 305 4.50 -8.87 -13.68
N CYS A 306 5.19 -8.02 -14.43
CA CYS A 306 5.54 -8.30 -15.83
C CYS A 306 6.43 -9.55 -15.98
N ASP A 307 7.33 -9.79 -15.03
CA ASP A 307 8.15 -10.99 -14.98
C ASP A 307 7.33 -12.27 -14.79
N TYR A 308 6.32 -12.22 -13.90
CA TYR A 308 5.39 -13.33 -13.72
C TYR A 308 4.63 -13.70 -15.01
N TYR A 309 4.32 -12.73 -15.88
CA TYR A 309 3.70 -12.98 -17.19
C TYR A 309 4.68 -13.43 -18.29
N GLY A 310 5.97 -13.60 -17.99
CA GLY A 310 6.97 -14.05 -18.95
C GLY A 310 7.40 -12.99 -19.97
N ASN A 311 7.25 -11.70 -19.64
CA ASN A 311 7.67 -10.60 -20.53
C ASN A 311 9.20 -10.42 -20.61
N PHE A 312 9.97 -11.17 -19.83
CA PHE A 312 11.44 -11.16 -19.85
C PHE A 312 11.98 -12.53 -20.26
N ASP A 313 12.93 -12.53 -21.19
CA ASP A 313 13.65 -13.73 -21.64
C ASP A 313 15.17 -13.50 -21.53
N PRO A 314 15.92 -14.26 -20.71
CA PRO A 314 15.43 -15.19 -19.69
C PRO A 314 14.67 -14.47 -18.55
N PRO A 315 13.79 -15.17 -17.80
CA PRO A 315 13.01 -14.59 -16.70
C PRO A 315 13.92 -14.00 -15.62
N LEU A 316 13.45 -12.97 -14.92
CA LEU A 316 14.23 -12.29 -13.89
C LEU A 316 14.39 -13.17 -12.64
N PHE A 317 13.29 -13.75 -12.16
CA PHE A 317 13.25 -14.65 -11.00
C PHE A 317 12.69 -16.03 -11.40
N ASP A 318 12.93 -17.05 -10.58
CA ASP A 318 12.28 -18.34 -10.74
C ASP A 318 10.76 -18.18 -10.58
N THR A 319 10.00 -18.55 -11.62
CA THR A 319 8.53 -18.41 -11.65
C THR A 319 7.83 -19.37 -10.71
N SER A 320 8.48 -20.46 -10.30
CA SER A 320 7.88 -21.49 -9.44
C SER A 320 7.99 -21.20 -7.94
N GLU A 321 9.08 -20.56 -7.49
CA GLU A 321 9.36 -20.32 -6.07
C GLU A 321 9.66 -18.86 -5.74
N ASP A 322 10.60 -18.23 -6.44
CA ASP A 322 11.19 -16.94 -6.03
C ASP A 322 10.32 -15.72 -6.38
N ASN A 323 9.69 -15.71 -7.56
CA ASN A 323 8.95 -14.54 -8.05
C ASN A 323 7.82 -14.13 -7.08
N ALA A 324 7.07 -15.10 -6.56
CA ALA A 324 5.99 -14.88 -5.59
C ALA A 324 6.51 -14.34 -4.26
N LEU A 325 7.63 -14.86 -3.78
CA LEU A 325 8.26 -14.42 -2.54
C LEU A 325 8.73 -12.96 -2.67
N VAL A 326 9.43 -12.62 -3.76
CA VAL A 326 9.92 -11.26 -4.02
C VAL A 326 8.75 -10.28 -4.14
N PHE A 327 7.68 -10.67 -4.85
CA PHE A 327 6.47 -9.87 -4.96
C PHE A 327 5.88 -9.54 -3.58
N ILE A 328 5.66 -10.54 -2.72
CA ILE A 328 5.06 -10.34 -1.40
C ILE A 328 5.92 -9.41 -0.53
N ILE A 329 7.25 -9.59 -0.52
CA ILE A 329 8.15 -8.75 0.28
C ILE A 329 8.06 -7.29 -0.16
N VAL A 330 8.18 -7.02 -1.45
CA VAL A 330 8.12 -5.66 -1.99
C VAL A 330 6.73 -5.05 -1.76
N TRP A 331 5.68 -5.85 -1.93
CA TRP A 331 4.31 -5.42 -1.72
C TRP A 331 4.06 -4.98 -0.27
N VAL A 332 4.51 -5.77 0.73
CA VAL A 332 4.41 -5.41 2.14
C VAL A 332 5.21 -4.14 2.45
N ILE A 333 6.44 -4.02 1.96
CA ILE A 333 7.27 -2.83 2.15
C ILE A 333 6.57 -1.59 1.58
N THR A 334 6.01 -1.72 0.37
CA THR A 334 5.31 -0.64 -0.33
C THR A 334 4.02 -0.24 0.41
N ALA A 335 3.24 -1.21 0.89
CA ALA A 335 2.04 -0.96 1.68
C ALA A 335 2.35 -0.20 2.98
N ILE A 336 3.35 -0.66 3.74
CA ILE A 336 3.78 0.00 4.98
C ILE A 336 4.28 1.42 4.68
N TRP A 337 5.07 1.59 3.62
CA TRP A 337 5.58 2.90 3.20
C TRP A 337 4.47 3.90 2.91
N PHE A 338 3.45 3.52 2.13
CA PHE A 338 2.32 4.39 1.83
C PHE A 338 1.44 4.68 3.04
N VAL A 339 1.21 3.70 3.92
CA VAL A 339 0.50 3.91 5.19
C VAL A 339 1.22 4.94 6.05
N VAL A 340 2.56 4.89 6.14
CA VAL A 340 3.35 5.88 6.89
C VAL A 340 3.22 7.27 6.26
N ILE A 341 3.27 7.39 4.93
CA ILE A 341 3.10 8.67 4.24
C ILE A 341 1.73 9.29 4.57
N VAL A 342 0.65 8.51 4.47
CA VAL A 342 -0.70 9.02 4.75
C VAL A 342 -0.91 9.32 6.22
N ALA A 343 -0.40 8.48 7.13
CA ALA A 343 -0.44 8.79 8.57
C ALA A 343 0.29 10.10 8.91
N MET A 344 1.28 10.49 8.09
CA MET A 344 2.06 11.72 8.27
C MET A 344 1.63 12.87 7.35
N GLN A 345 0.58 12.73 6.54
CA GLN A 345 0.22 13.68 5.47
C GLN A 345 0.11 15.14 5.96
N ASP A 346 -0.53 15.37 7.11
CA ASP A 346 -0.74 16.71 7.65
C ASP A 346 0.55 17.40 8.13
N ARG A 347 1.61 16.61 8.33
CA ARG A 347 2.89 17.06 8.89
C ARG A 347 4.03 16.92 7.89
N ILE A 348 3.83 16.25 6.77
CA ILE A 348 4.91 15.88 5.84
C ILE A 348 5.64 17.11 5.31
N PHE A 349 4.92 18.14 4.86
CA PHE A 349 5.53 19.37 4.39
C PHE A 349 6.29 20.11 5.50
N ASN A 350 5.75 20.13 6.72
CA ASN A 350 6.41 20.74 7.87
C ASN A 350 7.59 19.90 8.39
N PHE A 351 7.64 18.61 8.06
CA PHE A 351 8.78 17.75 8.32
C PHE A 351 9.99 18.16 7.46
N PHE A 352 9.77 18.59 6.22
CA PHE A 352 10.83 19.07 5.32
C PHE A 352 11.14 20.57 5.43
N ARG A 353 10.42 21.31 6.26
CA ARG A 353 10.70 22.72 6.60
C ARG A 353 11.53 22.86 7.88
N LEU A 354 12.29 23.95 7.97
CA LEU A 354 13.04 24.32 9.18
C LEU A 354 12.22 25.28 10.04
N ARG A 355 12.36 25.18 11.36
CA ARG A 355 11.72 26.11 12.29
C ARG A 355 12.58 27.38 12.41
N VAL A 356 11.92 28.52 12.31
CA VAL A 356 12.52 29.86 12.36
C VAL A 356 11.63 30.74 13.25
N PRO A 357 12.17 31.71 13.99
CA PRO A 357 11.35 32.68 14.70
C PRO A 357 10.32 33.38 13.80
N LEU A 358 9.24 33.86 14.41
CA LEU A 358 8.06 34.37 13.70
C LEU A 358 8.36 35.65 12.90
N ASP A 359 9.40 36.40 13.27
CA ASP A 359 9.93 37.59 12.59
C ASP A 359 10.44 37.33 11.16
N LYS A 360 10.95 36.12 10.90
CA LYS A 360 11.61 35.76 9.62
C LYS A 360 10.97 34.56 8.93
N CYS A 361 9.87 34.05 9.47
CA CYS A 361 9.19 32.90 8.90
C CYS A 361 8.50 33.24 7.57
N LYS A 362 8.47 32.26 6.65
CA LYS A 362 7.70 32.34 5.40
C LYS A 362 6.33 31.67 5.54
N PHE A 363 6.22 30.74 6.48
CA PHE A 363 5.01 29.99 6.77
C PHE A 363 4.78 29.97 8.28
N VAL A 364 3.53 30.02 8.70
CA VAL A 364 3.15 29.89 10.11
C VAL A 364 2.22 28.70 10.25
N TYR A 365 2.63 27.75 11.08
CA TYR A 365 1.74 26.70 11.55
C TYR A 365 0.92 27.25 12.70
N MET A 366 -0.40 27.29 12.52
CA MET A 366 -1.35 27.72 13.53
C MET A 366 -2.20 26.53 13.98
N LEU A 367 -2.33 26.37 15.29
CA LEU A 367 -3.09 25.32 15.93
C LEU A 367 -4.00 25.95 16.98
N LYS A 368 -5.31 25.96 16.71
CA LYS A 368 -6.33 26.33 17.68
C LYS A 368 -6.79 25.06 18.37
N ARG A 369 -6.75 25.01 19.70
CA ARG A 369 -7.24 23.84 20.45
C ARG A 369 -8.75 23.77 20.34
N ASP A 370 -9.27 22.57 20.11
CA ASP A 370 -10.70 22.33 20.26
C ASP A 370 -11.00 22.25 21.76
N GLU A 371 -11.96 23.02 22.24
CA GLU A 371 -12.61 22.71 23.50
C GLU A 371 -13.38 21.41 23.27
N THR A 372 -12.84 20.29 23.75
CA THR A 372 -13.48 18.99 23.59
C THR A 372 -14.76 18.98 24.41
N GLU A 373 -15.89 19.35 23.81
CA GLU A 373 -17.19 18.93 24.30
C GLU A 373 -17.29 17.43 24.02
N VAL A 374 -17.05 16.63 25.05
CA VAL A 374 -17.23 15.18 24.99
C VAL A 374 -18.73 14.91 24.86
N LEU A 375 -19.21 14.86 23.62
CA LEU A 375 -20.49 14.25 23.29
C LEU A 375 -20.41 12.79 23.76
N LEU A 376 -21.28 12.45 24.71
CA LEU A 376 -21.39 11.14 25.34
C LEU A 376 -21.44 10.04 24.27
N ALA A 377 -20.30 9.41 23.98
CA ALA A 377 -20.23 8.27 23.09
C ALA A 377 -20.77 7.03 23.83
N ASP A 378 -21.71 6.36 23.18
CA ASP A 378 -22.34 5.14 23.67
C ASP A 378 -21.29 4.02 23.87
N ARG A 379 -21.34 3.39 25.05
CA ARG A 379 -20.37 2.37 25.49
C ARG A 379 -20.75 1.02 24.89
N SER A 380 -20.24 0.72 23.70
CA SER A 380 -20.28 -0.62 23.11
C SER A 380 -18.86 -1.19 23.02
N GLY A 381 -18.70 -2.51 23.13
CA GLY A 381 -17.38 -3.15 23.07
C GLY A 381 -16.60 -2.89 21.77
N VAL A 382 -17.30 -2.55 20.69
CA VAL A 382 -16.70 -2.16 19.40
C VAL A 382 -16.20 -0.71 19.44
N SER A 383 -16.93 0.22 20.06
CA SER A 383 -16.45 1.60 20.23
C SER A 383 -15.24 1.67 21.14
N ASP A 384 -15.15 0.81 22.17
CA ASP A 384 -13.95 0.70 23.01
C ASP A 384 -12.73 0.12 22.26
N PHE A 385 -12.93 -0.83 21.35
CA PHE A 385 -11.83 -1.37 20.53
C PHE A 385 -11.33 -0.33 19.51
N VAL A 386 -12.25 0.34 18.82
CA VAL A 386 -11.93 1.44 17.90
C VAL A 386 -11.23 2.57 18.65
N ALA A 387 -11.73 2.98 19.82
CA ALA A 387 -11.07 3.98 20.66
C ALA A 387 -9.68 3.55 21.13
N LYS A 388 -9.45 2.24 21.38
CA LYS A 388 -8.15 1.71 21.78
C LYS A 388 -7.15 1.73 20.63
N VAL A 389 -7.58 1.32 19.43
CA VAL A 389 -6.79 1.41 18.19
C VAL A 389 -6.50 2.87 17.84
N GLU A 390 -7.52 3.73 17.91
CA GLU A 390 -7.39 5.16 17.68
C GLU A 390 -6.44 5.80 18.70
N SER A 391 -6.51 5.43 19.98
CA SER A 391 -5.57 5.90 21.01
C SER A 391 -4.13 5.41 20.82
N PHE A 392 -3.95 4.30 20.09
CA PHE A 392 -2.64 3.77 19.74
C PHE A 392 -2.02 4.56 18.57
N PHE A 393 -2.81 4.93 17.56
CA PHE A 393 -2.38 5.77 16.44
C PHE A 393 -2.36 7.27 16.77
N ALA A 394 -3.24 7.73 17.67
CA ALA A 394 -3.29 9.08 18.21
C ALA A 394 -2.47 9.13 19.49
N SER A 395 -1.17 9.38 19.37
CA SER A 395 -0.25 9.49 20.51
C SER A 395 -0.89 10.26 21.68
N LYS A 396 -0.98 9.62 22.85
CA LYS A 396 -1.36 10.22 24.14
C LYS A 396 -0.68 11.60 24.30
N GLY A 397 -1.47 12.67 24.22
CA GLY A 397 -0.97 14.06 24.25
C GLY A 397 -1.05 14.83 22.93
N LYS A 398 -1.69 14.29 21.87
CA LYS A 398 -2.02 15.07 20.67
C LYS A 398 -2.95 16.21 21.09
N ILE A 399 -2.44 17.43 21.03
CA ILE A 399 -3.23 18.65 21.09
C ILE A 399 -4.24 18.56 19.95
N SER A 400 -5.49 18.21 20.28
CA SER A 400 -6.61 18.16 19.34
C SER A 400 -7.07 19.58 19.04
N GLY A 401 -7.37 19.87 17.78
CA GLY A 401 -7.57 21.23 17.34
C GLY A 401 -7.48 21.40 15.84
N TYR A 402 -8.19 22.42 15.34
CA TYR A 402 -8.01 22.88 13.97
C TYR A 402 -6.57 23.37 13.74
N ARG A 403 -5.90 22.75 12.77
CA ARG A 403 -4.52 23.03 12.41
C ARG A 403 -4.40 23.36 10.93
N THR A 404 -3.64 24.40 10.61
CA THR A 404 -3.23 24.64 9.23
C THR A 404 -1.88 25.35 9.19
N THR A 405 -1.18 25.23 8.05
CA THR A 405 0.05 25.98 7.80
C THR A 405 -0.22 27.01 6.72
N VAL A 406 -0.18 28.27 7.12
CA VAL A 406 -0.55 29.39 6.27
C VAL A 406 0.69 30.14 5.80
N PRO A 407 0.73 30.61 4.54
CA PRO A 407 1.82 31.44 4.05
C PRO A 407 1.77 32.84 4.67
N VAL A 408 2.93 33.45 4.88
CA VAL A 408 3.05 34.86 5.33
C VAL A 408 3.08 35.75 4.10
N VAL A 409 2.16 36.71 4.02
CA VAL A 409 2.06 37.69 2.94
C VAL A 409 2.48 39.06 3.48
N GLU A 410 3.29 39.79 2.72
CA GLU A 410 3.69 41.15 3.08
C GLU A 410 2.82 42.15 2.31
N VAL A 411 2.08 42.98 3.04
CA VAL A 411 1.16 44.00 2.50
C VAL A 411 1.55 45.34 3.11
N ASP A 412 2.05 46.26 2.29
CA ASP A 412 2.39 47.64 2.72
C ASP A 412 3.36 47.68 3.94
N GLY A 413 4.33 46.75 3.95
CA GLY A 413 5.31 46.58 5.04
C GLY A 413 4.81 45.83 6.26
N LEU A 414 3.53 45.42 6.28
CA LEU A 414 2.95 44.57 7.33
C LEU A 414 3.04 43.10 6.93
N ARG A 415 3.53 42.25 7.85
CA ARG A 415 3.54 40.80 7.66
C ARG A 415 2.24 40.22 8.20
N VAL A 416 1.48 39.59 7.32
CA VAL A 416 0.11 39.18 7.55
C VAL A 416 -0.05 37.68 7.28
N VAL A 417 -0.89 37.03 8.10
CA VAL A 417 -1.35 35.66 7.88
C VAL A 417 -2.86 35.60 8.09
N GLU A 418 -3.53 34.76 7.33
CA GLU A 418 -4.97 34.55 7.48
C GLU A 418 -5.23 33.16 8.03
N PHE A 419 -6.01 33.07 9.12
CA PHE A 419 -6.32 31.80 9.78
C PHE A 419 -7.76 31.81 10.27
N GLN A 420 -8.56 30.82 9.85
CA GLN A 420 -10.00 30.77 10.10
C GLN A 420 -10.73 32.06 9.69
N HIS A 421 -10.40 32.61 8.52
CA HIS A 421 -10.96 33.88 8.00
C HIS A 421 -10.70 35.11 8.89
N ILE A 422 -9.74 35.01 9.83
CA ILE A 422 -9.28 36.14 10.63
C ILE A 422 -7.88 36.49 10.17
N ARG A 423 -7.66 37.78 9.91
CA ARG A 423 -6.35 38.33 9.57
C ARG A 423 -5.54 38.59 10.83
N TYR A 424 -4.33 38.04 10.89
CA TYR A 424 -3.36 38.28 11.94
C TYR A 424 -2.17 39.05 11.39
N VAL A 425 -1.75 40.09 12.10
CA VAL A 425 -0.62 40.96 11.77
C VAL A 425 0.53 40.65 12.73
N TYR A 426 1.75 40.58 12.21
CA TYR A 426 2.94 40.39 13.04
C TYR A 426 3.20 41.64 13.89
N GLU A 427 3.25 41.44 15.21
CA GLU A 427 3.51 42.49 16.17
C GLU A 427 4.92 42.30 16.78
N GLU A 428 5.78 43.29 16.59
CA GLU A 428 7.17 43.25 17.06
C GLU A 428 7.28 43.20 18.59
N THR A 429 6.36 43.87 19.28
CA THR A 429 6.35 43.96 20.75
C THR A 429 6.02 42.61 21.40
N GLU A 430 5.09 41.86 20.82
CA GLU A 430 4.66 40.55 21.33
C GLU A 430 5.41 39.37 20.68
N GLN A 431 6.21 39.65 19.62
CA GLN A 431 6.92 38.66 18.82
C GLN A 431 6.00 37.54 18.33
N ARG A 432 4.75 37.88 17.96
CA ARG A 432 3.73 36.93 17.48
C ARG A 432 2.77 37.58 16.50
N PHE A 433 1.99 36.76 15.80
CA PHE A 433 0.89 37.24 14.98
C PHE A 433 -0.35 37.46 15.86
N VAL A 434 -0.89 38.67 15.86
CA VAL A 434 -2.08 39.06 16.63
C VAL A 434 -3.23 39.42 15.69
N PRO A 435 -4.49 39.19 16.05
CA PRO A 435 -5.62 39.62 15.23
C PRO A 435 -5.53 41.12 14.90
N GLY A 436 -5.76 41.50 13.65
CA GLY A 436 -5.83 42.91 13.25
C GLY A 436 -7.05 43.58 13.89
N ALA A 437 -6.89 44.79 14.42
CA ALA A 437 -8.00 45.66 14.83
C ALA A 437 -7.83 47.06 14.29
N VAL A 438 -8.96 47.74 14.16
CA VAL A 438 -9.04 49.16 13.81
C VAL A 438 -9.69 49.90 14.96
N ALA A 439 -9.14 51.05 15.33
CA ALA A 439 -9.75 51.94 16.30
C ALA A 439 -10.97 52.62 15.67
N LEU A 440 -12.15 52.37 16.24
CA LEU A 440 -13.42 53.01 15.87
C LEU A 440 -13.77 54.11 16.87
N GLY A 441 -14.48 55.14 16.41
CA GLY A 441 -15.05 56.19 17.27
C GLY A 441 -15.85 55.60 18.44
N ARG A 442 -15.70 56.17 19.64
CA ARG A 442 -16.34 55.66 20.87
C ARG A 442 -17.59 56.44 21.23
N THR A 443 -17.64 57.72 20.86
CA THR A 443 -18.75 58.62 21.17
C THR A 443 -19.60 58.90 19.94
N TYR A 444 -20.83 59.39 20.15
CA TYR A 444 -21.69 59.84 19.05
C TYR A 444 -21.03 60.96 18.24
N ASP A 445 -20.25 61.81 18.90
CA ASP A 445 -19.52 62.89 18.24
C ASP A 445 -18.41 62.33 17.32
N ASP A 446 -17.67 61.31 17.77
CA ASP A 446 -16.68 60.62 16.93
C ASP A 446 -17.32 60.02 15.67
N MET A 447 -18.47 59.35 15.83
CA MET A 447 -19.20 58.74 14.70
C MET A 447 -19.74 59.82 13.75
N GLN A 448 -20.19 60.96 14.28
CA GLN A 448 -20.63 62.10 13.48
C GLN A 448 -19.45 62.73 12.71
N GLN A 449 -18.25 62.77 13.30
CA GLN A 449 -17.03 63.24 12.65
C GLN A 449 -16.55 62.31 11.53
N GLU A 450 -16.85 61.01 11.61
CA GLU A 450 -16.55 60.01 10.56
C GLU A 450 -17.63 59.92 9.46
N ALA A 451 -18.76 60.64 9.59
CA ALA A 451 -19.87 60.58 8.64
C ALA A 451 -19.52 61.03 7.21
N SER A 452 -18.48 61.85 7.04
CA SER A 452 -17.98 62.28 5.73
C SER A 452 -17.18 61.21 4.99
N GLY A 453 -16.99 60.03 5.60
CA GLY A 453 -16.14 58.98 5.08
C GLY A 453 -14.68 59.12 5.51
N LEU A 454 -13.89 58.11 5.16
CA LEU A 454 -12.48 57.99 5.52
C LEU A 454 -11.58 58.60 4.45
N SER A 455 -10.39 59.07 4.84
CA SER A 455 -9.36 59.43 3.87
C SER A 455 -8.85 58.18 3.14
N ASP A 456 -8.35 58.33 1.91
CA ASP A 456 -7.79 57.20 1.13
C ASP A 456 -6.66 56.48 1.89
N THR A 457 -5.84 57.23 2.62
CA THR A 457 -4.73 56.68 3.41
C THR A 457 -5.22 55.86 4.59
N GLU A 458 -6.27 56.32 5.27
CA GLU A 458 -6.86 55.61 6.40
C GLU A 458 -7.66 54.40 5.92
N ALA A 459 -8.41 54.53 4.83
CA ALA A 459 -9.14 53.43 4.22
C ALA A 459 -8.19 52.30 3.80
N ARG A 460 -7.07 52.61 3.12
CA ARG A 460 -6.04 51.63 2.75
C ARG A 460 -5.42 50.97 3.97
N HIS A 461 -5.10 51.75 5.01
CA HIS A 461 -4.54 51.20 6.25
C HIS A 461 -5.51 50.23 6.96
N ARG A 462 -6.80 50.59 7.06
CA ARG A 462 -7.84 49.73 7.65
C ARG A 462 -8.02 48.44 6.85
N ILE A 463 -8.06 48.53 5.51
CA ILE A 463 -8.16 47.37 4.61
C ILE A 463 -6.93 46.46 4.72
N ASN A 464 -5.72 47.03 4.81
CA ASN A 464 -4.50 46.24 4.97
C ASN A 464 -4.47 45.50 6.31
N THR A 465 -5.00 46.12 7.37
CA THR A 465 -4.99 45.57 8.74
C THR A 465 -6.06 44.49 8.96
N VAL A 466 -7.30 44.73 8.55
CA VAL A 466 -8.45 43.85 8.86
C VAL A 466 -8.86 42.98 7.68
N GLY A 467 -8.58 43.40 6.45
CA GLY A 467 -9.02 42.72 5.23
C GLY A 467 -10.34 43.28 4.67
N SER A 468 -10.77 42.72 3.55
CA SER A 468 -12.10 42.98 2.98
C SER A 468 -13.18 42.33 3.82
N ASN A 469 -14.38 42.91 3.83
CA ASN A 469 -15.56 42.28 4.41
C ASN A 469 -16.15 41.25 3.43
N SER A 470 -15.35 40.25 3.07
CA SER A 470 -15.73 39.11 2.23
C SER A 470 -15.29 37.83 2.93
N VAL A 471 -16.16 36.82 2.95
CA VAL A 471 -15.78 35.48 3.37
C VAL A 471 -15.47 34.71 2.09
N ASP A 472 -14.20 34.71 1.72
CA ASP A 472 -13.74 33.98 0.54
C ASP A 472 -13.53 32.52 0.93
N VAL A 473 -14.41 31.65 0.42
CA VAL A 473 -14.32 30.21 0.61
C VAL A 473 -13.44 29.64 -0.50
N GLU A 474 -12.22 29.24 -0.17
CA GLU A 474 -11.32 28.56 -1.11
C GLU A 474 -11.92 27.23 -1.54
N MET A 475 -12.34 27.13 -2.80
CA MET A 475 -12.71 25.86 -3.41
C MET A 475 -11.43 25.20 -3.95
N PRO A 476 -11.04 24.01 -3.45
CA PRO A 476 -9.90 23.30 -4.00
C PRO A 476 -10.18 22.98 -5.48
N SER A 477 -9.17 23.20 -6.32
CA SER A 477 -9.26 22.81 -7.73
C SER A 477 -9.45 21.29 -7.85
N LEU A 478 -10.16 20.83 -8.87
CA LEU A 478 -10.38 19.40 -9.16
C LEU A 478 -9.12 18.52 -8.97
N PRO A 479 -7.93 18.85 -9.51
CA PRO A 479 -6.74 18.01 -9.32
C PRO A 479 -6.27 17.94 -7.86
N VAL A 480 -6.43 19.02 -7.09
CA VAL A 480 -6.08 19.04 -5.67
C VAL A 480 -7.06 18.18 -4.87
N SER A 481 -8.36 18.26 -5.18
CA SER A 481 -9.39 17.43 -4.54
C SER A 481 -9.17 15.94 -4.82
N MET A 482 -8.90 15.58 -6.08
CA MET A 482 -8.57 14.20 -6.45
C MET A 482 -7.33 13.71 -5.71
N ALA A 483 -6.26 14.52 -5.65
CA ALA A 483 -5.05 14.14 -4.92
C ALA A 483 -5.33 13.92 -3.43
N GLN A 484 -6.11 14.78 -2.78
CA GLN A 484 -6.51 14.62 -1.38
C GLN A 484 -7.27 13.31 -1.14
N GLU A 485 -8.11 12.90 -2.08
CA GLU A 485 -8.85 11.65 -2.02
C GLU A 485 -7.95 10.42 -2.23
N PHE A 486 -7.03 10.46 -3.21
CA PHE A 486 -6.05 9.39 -3.46
C PHE A 486 -5.12 9.13 -2.26
N PHE A 487 -4.80 10.17 -1.47
CA PHE A 487 -3.99 10.05 -0.25
C PHE A 487 -4.82 9.69 1.00
N THR A 488 -5.91 8.95 0.83
CA THR A 488 -6.65 8.34 1.94
C THR A 488 -6.25 6.88 2.13
N LEU A 489 -6.36 6.37 3.37
CA LEU A 489 -6.03 4.98 3.67
C LEU A 489 -6.87 3.98 2.87
N PHE A 490 -8.10 4.35 2.54
CA PHE A 490 -9.02 3.52 1.76
C PHE A 490 -8.51 3.29 0.33
N TYR A 491 -8.11 4.34 -0.38
CA TYR A 491 -7.56 4.22 -1.73
C TYR A 491 -6.22 3.50 -1.77
N ILE A 492 -5.36 3.69 -0.75
CA ILE A 492 -4.13 2.89 -0.63
C ILE A 492 -4.46 1.41 -0.50
N TYR A 493 -5.41 1.05 0.37
CA TYR A 493 -5.84 -0.33 0.53
C TYR A 493 -6.35 -0.92 -0.80
N GLN A 494 -7.20 -0.20 -1.53
CA GLN A 494 -7.72 -0.63 -2.82
C GLN A 494 -6.59 -0.90 -3.83
N ILE A 495 -5.67 0.05 -4.01
CA ILE A 495 -4.54 -0.10 -4.95
C ILE A 495 -3.64 -1.28 -4.55
N MET A 496 -3.37 -1.48 -3.24
CA MET A 496 -2.59 -2.62 -2.77
C MET A 496 -3.30 -3.96 -3.08
N CYS A 497 -4.62 -4.03 -2.93
CA CYS A 497 -5.41 -5.21 -3.32
C CYS A 497 -5.37 -5.44 -4.84
N TYR A 498 -5.43 -4.37 -5.64
CA TYR A 498 -5.36 -4.49 -7.09
C TYR A 498 -4.00 -5.02 -7.57
N TYR A 499 -2.89 -4.64 -6.92
CA TYR A 499 -1.58 -5.26 -7.21
C TYR A 499 -1.59 -6.78 -7.03
N VAL A 500 -2.29 -7.29 -6.01
CA VAL A 500 -2.45 -8.74 -5.80
C VAL A 500 -3.27 -9.36 -6.93
N TRP A 501 -4.33 -8.70 -7.39
CA TRP A 501 -5.12 -9.17 -8.54
C TRP A 501 -4.32 -9.16 -9.84
N TYR A 502 -3.53 -8.11 -10.07
CA TYR A 502 -2.63 -8.02 -11.22
C TYR A 502 -1.61 -9.16 -11.23
N TYR A 503 -1.14 -9.57 -10.05
CA TYR A 503 -0.22 -10.69 -9.89
C TYR A 503 -0.89 -12.04 -10.19
N PHE A 504 -2.06 -12.34 -9.61
CA PHE A 504 -2.73 -13.65 -9.75
C PHE A 504 -3.48 -13.86 -11.08
N THR A 505 -2.98 -13.38 -12.22
CA THR A 505 -3.60 -13.54 -13.56
C THR A 505 -4.98 -12.89 -13.76
N TYR A 506 -5.47 -12.10 -12.79
CA TYR A 506 -6.75 -11.36 -12.88
C TYR A 506 -6.56 -9.93 -13.40
N TRP A 507 -5.56 -9.69 -14.26
CA TRP A 507 -5.19 -8.34 -14.71
C TRP A 507 -6.33 -7.61 -15.41
N ASN A 508 -7.14 -8.31 -16.22
CA ASN A 508 -8.32 -7.72 -16.88
C ASN A 508 -9.30 -7.11 -15.86
N MET A 509 -9.60 -7.86 -14.79
CA MET A 509 -10.47 -7.38 -13.71
C MET A 509 -9.79 -6.28 -12.90
N GLY A 510 -8.48 -6.39 -12.67
CA GLY A 510 -7.68 -5.36 -12.02
C GLY A 510 -7.73 -4.02 -12.75
N ILE A 511 -7.59 -4.01 -14.09
CA ILE A 511 -7.68 -2.79 -14.91
C ILE A 511 -9.06 -2.16 -14.77
N VAL A 512 -10.12 -2.96 -14.94
CA VAL A 512 -11.50 -2.46 -14.82
C VAL A 512 -11.73 -1.83 -13.45
N MET A 513 -11.30 -2.49 -12.37
CA MET A 513 -11.45 -1.98 -11.00
C MET A 513 -10.53 -0.80 -10.66
N THR A 514 -9.45 -0.58 -11.42
CA THR A 514 -8.57 0.58 -11.24
C THR A 514 -9.09 1.82 -11.98
N VAL A 515 -9.79 1.61 -13.10
CA VAL A 515 -10.38 2.69 -13.92
C VAL A 515 -11.72 3.16 -13.36
N VAL A 516 -12.53 2.23 -12.82
CA VAL A 516 -13.78 2.51 -12.09
C VAL A 516 -13.47 3.03 -10.70
#